data_AF-A0A7C2T4Z2-F1
#
_entry.id   AF-A0A7C2T4Z2-F1
#
_cell.length_a   1.000
_cell.length_b   1.000
_cell.length_c   1.000
_cell.angle_alpha   90.00
_cell.angle_beta   90.00
_cell.angle_gamma   90.00
#
_symmetry.space_group_name_H-M   'P 1'
#
loop_
_entity.id
_entity.type
_entity.pdbx_description
1 polymer ?
#
loop_
_entity_poly.entity_id
_entity_poly.type
_entity_poly.pdbx_seq_one_letter_code
_entity_poly.pdbx_strand_id
1 'polypeptide(L)' 'MKITGLREQVRATAAGAKIGLQLSGSTGVVVAGPTYKEKQNWWKVDFATGVDGWVRESMIGAN' A
#
# COMPACT_ATOMS: atom_id res chain seq x y z
N MET A 1 -0.10 -2.06 -10.85
CA MET A 1 -1.12 -2.42 -9.84
C MET A 1 -1.92 -1.18 -9.48
N LYS A 2 -3.21 -1.28 -9.14
CA LYS A 2 -4.07 -0.12 -8.82
C LYS A 2 -4.66 -0.27 -7.41
N ILE A 3 -4.70 0.83 -6.65
CA ILE A 3 -5.44 0.89 -5.40
C ILE A 3 -6.94 0.94 -5.72
N THR A 4 -7.69 -0.08 -5.30
CA THR A 4 -9.13 -0.21 -5.57
C THR A 4 -10.02 0.29 -4.42
N GLY A 5 -9.47 0.45 -3.22
CA GLY A 5 -10.22 1.05 -2.10
C GLY A 5 -10.26 2.59 -2.14
N LEU A 6 -11.26 3.19 -1.51
CA LEU A 6 -11.56 4.65 -1.56
C LEU A 6 -10.36 5.53 -1.13
N ARG A 7 -9.53 5.06 -0.20
CA ARG A 7 -8.27 5.68 0.28
C ARG A 7 -7.47 4.66 1.09
N GLU A 8 -6.14 4.59 0.94
CA GLU A 8 -5.29 3.75 1.79
C GLU A 8 -4.24 4.57 2.56
N GLN A 9 -3.99 4.16 3.81
CA GLN A 9 -2.93 4.71 4.64
C GLN A 9 -1.60 4.10 4.27
N VAL A 10 -0.67 4.93 3.83
CA VAL A 10 0.72 4.52 3.56
C VAL A 10 1.52 4.58 4.85
N ARG A 11 2.26 3.52 5.14
CA ARG A 11 3.07 3.37 6.36
C ARG A 11 4.56 3.23 6.06
N ALA A 12 5.40 3.71 6.97
CA ALA A 12 6.86 3.64 6.85
C ALA A 12 7.38 2.18 6.79
N THR A 13 6.72 1.29 7.54
CA THR A 13 7.00 -0.15 7.59
C THR A 13 5.68 -0.92 7.64
N ALA A 14 5.71 -2.25 7.41
CA ALA A 14 4.54 -3.11 7.59
C ALA A 14 3.96 -2.94 9.01
N ALA A 15 2.69 -2.52 9.10
CA ALA A 15 2.00 -2.13 10.34
C ALA A 15 2.62 -0.95 11.13
N GLY A 16 3.60 -0.25 10.56
CA GLY A 16 4.31 0.86 11.22
C GLY A 16 3.54 2.18 11.26
N ALA A 17 4.23 3.26 11.61
CA ALA A 17 3.63 4.60 11.64
C ALA A 17 3.07 5.01 10.27
N LYS A 18 1.90 5.66 10.28
CA LYS A 18 1.31 6.28 9.08
C LYS A 18 2.18 7.47 8.64
N ILE A 19 2.58 7.46 7.38
CA ILE A 19 3.37 8.54 6.76
C ILE A 19 2.61 9.28 5.66
N GLY A 20 1.46 8.77 5.24
CA GLY A 20 0.55 9.53 4.39
C GLY A 20 -0.64 8.72 3.89
N LEU A 21 -1.16 9.14 2.75
CA LEU A 21 -2.37 8.60 2.14
C LEU A 21 -2.17 8.49 0.64
N GLN A 22 -2.73 7.43 0.06
CA GLN A 22 -2.91 7.27 -1.37
C GLN A 22 -4.40 7.16 -1.66
N LEU A 23 -4.85 7.84 -2.70
CA LEU A 23 -6.26 7.88 -3.09
C LEU A 23 -6.61 6.66 -3.95
N SER A 24 -7.90 6.38 -4.05
CA SER A 24 -8.38 5.39 -5.01
C SER A 24 -7.89 5.72 -6.42
N GLY A 25 -7.42 4.71 -7.12
CA GLY A 25 -6.89 4.86 -8.46
C GLY A 25 -5.41 5.22 -8.57
N SER A 26 -4.73 5.50 -7.46
CA SER A 26 -3.26 5.57 -7.45
C SER A 26 -2.67 4.28 -8.03
N THR A 27 -1.77 4.44 -8.98
CA THR A 27 -1.02 3.35 -9.62
C THR A 27 0.38 3.28 -9.03
N GLY A 28 0.92 2.06 -8.98
CA GLY A 28 2.27 1.82 -8.49
C GLY A 28 2.76 0.42 -8.81
N VAL A 29 4.03 0.21 -8.47
CA VAL A 29 4.75 -1.05 -8.59
C VAL A 29 4.99 -1.61 -7.20
N VAL A 30 4.69 -2.89 -7.01
CA VAL A 30 5.07 -3.60 -5.77
C VAL A 30 6.56 -3.83 -5.81
N VAL A 31 7.28 -3.32 -4.81
CA VAL A 31 8.74 -3.43 -4.72
C VAL A 31 9.20 -4.30 -3.54
N ALA A 32 8.31 -4.63 -2.60
CA ALA A 32 8.59 -5.60 -1.53
C ALA A 32 7.30 -6.21 -0.96
N GLY A 33 7.44 -7.36 -0.30
CA GLY A 33 6.35 -8.10 0.34
C GLY A 33 6.05 -9.45 -0.33
N PRO A 34 5.08 -10.22 0.21
CA PRO A 34 4.23 -9.85 1.34
C PRO A 34 4.99 -9.95 2.67
N THR A 35 4.64 -9.08 3.62
CA THR A 35 5.05 -9.20 5.03
C THR A 35 3.81 -9.39 5.89
N TYR A 36 3.68 -10.55 6.52
CA TYR A 36 2.54 -10.84 7.38
C TYR A 36 2.73 -10.23 8.78
N LYS A 37 1.88 -9.27 9.14
CA LYS A 37 1.84 -8.60 10.45
C LYS A 37 0.42 -8.18 10.79
N GLU A 38 0.07 -8.22 12.08
CA GLU A 38 -1.28 -7.85 12.54
C GLU A 38 -2.40 -8.59 11.79
N LYS A 39 -2.18 -9.88 11.54
CA LYS A 39 -3.13 -10.77 10.84
C LYS A 39 -3.44 -10.36 9.39
N GLN A 40 -2.61 -9.54 8.76
CA GLN A 40 -2.76 -9.14 7.36
C GLN A 40 -1.42 -9.11 6.61
N ASN A 41 -1.49 -9.23 5.30
CA ASN A 41 -0.35 -9.04 4.42
C ASN A 41 -0.14 -7.57 4.09
N TRP A 42 1.12 -7.15 4.17
CA TRP A 42 1.57 -5.82 3.79
C TRP A 42 2.48 -5.89 2.58
N TRP A 43 2.33 -4.93 1.68
CA TRP A 43 3.12 -4.80 0.47
C TRP A 43 3.70 -3.40 0.39
N LYS A 44 4.99 -3.28 0.05
CA LYS A 44 5.60 -1.98 -0.23
C LYS A 44 5.36 -1.64 -1.68
N VAL A 45 4.78 -0.46 -1.90
CA VAL A 45 4.46 0.05 -3.22
C VAL A 45 5.23 1.34 -3.46
N ASP A 46 5.87 1.39 -4.61
CA ASP A 46 6.43 2.59 -5.24
C ASP A 46 5.33 3.17 -6.15
N PHE A 47 4.72 4.27 -5.72
CA PHE A 47 3.60 4.89 -6.40
C PHE A 47 4.09 5.85 -7.47
N ALA A 48 3.40 5.88 -8.61
CA ALA A 48 3.73 6.83 -9.68
C ALA A 48 3.60 8.30 -9.24
N THR A 49 2.78 8.56 -8.21
CA THR A 49 2.59 9.89 -7.63
C THR A 49 2.34 9.78 -6.13
N GLY A 50 2.75 10.79 -5.35
CA GLY A 50 2.50 10.86 -3.91
C GLY A 50 3.55 10.15 -3.08
N VAL A 51 3.15 9.64 -1.91
CA VAL A 51 4.06 9.00 -0.94
C VAL A 51 4.15 7.50 -1.15
N ASP A 52 5.37 6.98 -1.08
CA ASP A 52 5.67 5.54 -1.16
C ASP A 52 5.67 4.89 0.21
N GLY A 53 5.37 3.59 0.25
CA GLY A 53 5.46 2.83 1.48
C GLY A 53 4.59 1.59 1.51
N TRP A 54 4.32 1.12 2.72
CA TRP A 54 3.60 -0.12 2.96
C TRP A 54 2.09 0.11 3.03
N VAL A 55 1.35 -0.71 2.27
CA VAL A 55 -0.11 -0.74 2.20
C VAL A 55 -0.62 -2.15 2.42
N ARG A 56 -1.89 -2.27 2.80
CA ARG A 56 -2.55 -3.57 3.04
C ARG A 56 -2.90 -4.26 1.73
N GLU A 57 -2.72 -5.58 1.68
CA GLU A 57 -3.10 -6.41 0.53
C GLU A 57 -4.56 -6.24 0.12
N SER A 58 -5.48 -6.07 1.06
CA SER A 58 -6.91 -5.88 0.76
C SER A 58 -7.22 -4.61 -0.04
N MET A 59 -6.28 -3.67 -0.12
CA MET A 59 -6.43 -2.42 -0.89
C MET A 59 -5.84 -2.52 -2.29
N ILE A 60 -5.17 -3.63 -2.58
CA ILE A 60 -4.55 -3.94 -3.85
C ILE A 60 -5.56 -4.69 -4.70
N GLY A 61 -5.99 -4.09 -5.80
CA GLY A 61 -6.74 -4.81 -6.83
C GLY A 61 -5.78 -5.52 -7.78
N ALA A 62 -5.96 -6.83 -7.96
CA ALA A 62 -5.57 -7.49 -9.19
C ALA A 62 -6.47 -6.93 -10.30
N ASN A 63 -5.88 -6.37 -11.35
CA ASN A 63 -6.59 -6.08 -12.58
C ASN A 63 -6.84 -7.39 -13.33
#